data_AF-A0A8T2NWH9-F1
#
_entry.id   AF-A0A8T2NWH9-F1
#
_cell.length_a   1.000
_cell.length_b   1.000
_cell.length_c   1.000
_cell.angle_alpha   90.00
_cell.angle_beta   90.00
_cell.angle_gamma   90.00
#
_symmetry.space_group_name_H-M   'P 1'
#
loop_
_entity.id
_entity.type
_entity.pdbx_description
1 polymer ?
#
loop_
_entity_poly.entity_id
_entity_poly.type
_entity_poly.pdbx_seq_one_letter_code
_entity_poly.pdbx_strand_id
1 'polypeptide(L)' 'MWLVKRALLLGVLGSRGFVRAMAQADDWRTAKSIYEFSAKDIDGNDVSLEKYRGYVCIITNVASK' A
#
# COMPACT_ATOMS: atom_id res chain seq x y z
N MET A 1 46.47 12.43 17.75
CA MET A 1 45.23 12.98 17.19
C MET A 1 45.55 13.96 16.07
N TRP A 2 45.29 13.60 14.81
CA TRP A 2 44.79 14.47 13.74
C TRP A 2 44.59 13.65 12.47
N LEU A 3 43.39 13.76 11.88
CA LEU A 3 43.06 13.61 10.46
C LEU A 3 43.80 12.52 9.64
N VAL A 4 43.22 11.32 9.58
CA VAL A 4 43.46 10.40 8.45
C VAL A 4 42.14 10.02 7.79
N LYS A 5 41.79 10.85 6.80
CA LYS A 5 41.31 10.44 5.47
C LYS A 5 39.90 9.83 5.36
N ARG A 6 39.02 10.70 4.86
CA ARG A 6 38.01 10.38 3.84
C ARG A 6 38.55 9.34 2.84
N ALA A 7 37.79 8.28 2.56
CA ALA A 7 37.39 7.86 1.22
C ALA A 7 36.74 6.46 1.23
N LEU A 8 35.71 6.32 0.38
CA LEU A 8 35.25 5.08 -0.28
C LEU A 8 34.51 4.08 0.64
N LEU A 9 33.25 3.73 0.40
CA LEU A 9 32.69 3.27 -0.88
C LEU A 9 31.21 3.60 -1.04
N LEU A 10 30.86 3.95 -2.28
CA LEU A 10 29.52 3.74 -2.85
C LEU A 10 29.06 2.31 -2.58
N GLY A 11 27.89 2.16 -1.96
CA GLY A 11 27.21 0.89 -1.79
C GLY A 11 25.75 1.02 -2.22
N VAL A 12 25.53 0.87 -3.52
CA VAL A 12 24.33 0.36 -4.19
C VAL A 12 22.98 0.97 -3.82
N LEU A 13 22.37 1.56 -4.86
CA LEU A 13 20.94 1.72 -5.05
C LEU A 13 20.16 0.53 -4.47
N GLY A 14 19.61 0.71 -3.28
CA GLY A 14 18.46 -0.02 -2.81
C GLY A 14 17.37 1.00 -2.63
N SER A 15 16.64 1.33 -3.70
CA SER A 15 15.29 1.88 -3.60
C SER A 15 14.46 0.81 -2.89
N ARG A 16 14.62 0.72 -1.55
CA ARG A 16 13.70 0.01 -0.69
C ARG A 16 12.39 0.73 -0.96
N GLY A 17 11.55 0.07 -1.76
CA GLY A 17 10.25 0.58 -2.12
C GLY A 17 9.65 1.17 -0.86
N PHE A 18 9.19 2.41 -0.96
CA PHE A 18 8.23 2.92 0.00
C PHE A 18 7.06 1.94 -0.04
N VAL A 19 7.09 0.92 0.82
CA VAL A 19 5.90 0.19 1.21
C VAL A 19 5.12 1.25 1.96
N ARG A 20 4.27 1.96 1.22
CA ARG A 20 3.42 3.02 1.74
C ARG A 20 2.60 2.35 2.83
N ALA A 21 2.84 2.74 4.08
CA ALA A 21 2.13 2.20 5.22
C ALA A 21 0.63 2.37 4.98
N MET A 22 -0.07 1.24 5.03
CA MET A 22 -1.48 1.08 4.73
C MET A 22 -2.30 1.85 5.76
N ALA A 23 -3.05 2.85 5.32
CA ALA A 23 -4.20 3.32 6.09
C ALA A 23 -5.40 2.46 5.66
N GLN A 24 -5.47 1.22 6.17
CA GLN A 24 -6.81 0.68 6.41
C GLN A 24 -7.43 1.67 7.39
N ALA A 25 -8.65 2.17 7.15
CA ALA A 25 -9.29 3.05 8.13
C ALA A 25 -9.27 2.32 9.49
N ASP A 26 -8.42 2.76 10.42
CA ASP A 26 -8.23 2.13 11.74
C ASP A 26 -9.58 2.00 12.47
N ASP A 27 -10.55 2.82 12.08
CA ASP A 27 -11.95 2.63 12.37
C ASP A 27 -12.76 2.63 11.07
N TRP A 28 -13.10 1.45 10.54
CA TRP A 28 -14.03 1.30 9.41
C TRP A 28 -15.37 2.02 9.63
N ARG A 29 -15.71 2.33 10.89
CA ARG A 29 -16.88 3.13 11.26
C ARG A 29 -16.76 4.61 10.88
N THR A 30 -15.55 5.12 10.66
CA THR A 30 -15.29 6.52 10.28
C THR A 30 -15.10 6.73 8.78
N ALA A 31 -14.95 5.65 8.00
CA ALA A 31 -14.77 5.71 6.57
C ALA A 31 -16.00 6.30 5.88
N LYS A 32 -15.79 7.19 4.91
CA LYS A 32 -16.88 7.90 4.23
C LYS A 32 -17.23 7.32 2.86
N SER A 33 -16.32 6.54 2.28
CA SER A 33 -16.56 5.85 1.02
C SER A 33 -15.81 4.54 0.94
N ILE A 34 -16.22 3.69 0.00
CA ILE A 34 -15.53 2.42 -0.31
C ILE A 34 -14.10 2.63 -0.81
N TYR A 35 -13.78 3.82 -1.35
CA TYR A 35 -12.48 4.10 -1.94
C TYR A 35 -11.36 4.30 -0.92
N GLU A 36 -11.72 4.45 0.36
CA GLU A 36 -10.79 4.52 1.49
C GLU A 36 -10.31 3.13 1.96
N PHE A 37 -10.79 2.07 1.32
CA PHE A 37 -10.43 0.69 1.63
C PHE A 37 -9.51 0.08 0.58
N SER A 38 -8.75 -0.91 1.02
CA SER A 38 -8.04 -1.87 0.18
C SER A 38 -8.59 -3.27 0.43
N ALA A 39 -8.44 -4.15 -0.55
CA ALA A 39 -8.78 -5.56 -0.43
C ALA A 39 -7.70 -6.43 -1.08
N LYS A 40 -7.55 -7.65 -0.56
CA LYS A 40 -6.74 -8.67 -1.22
C LYS A 40 -7.46 -9.16 -2.47
N ASP A 41 -6.77 -9.14 -3.60
CA ASP A 41 -7.25 -9.80 -4.82
C ASP A 41 -7.00 -11.31 -4.78
N ILE A 42 -7.43 -12.01 -5.84
CA ILE A 42 -7.31 -13.47 -5.97
C ILE A 42 -5.86 -13.95 -6.06
N ASP A 43 -4.93 -13.06 -6.41
CA ASP A 43 -3.50 -13.33 -6.50
C ASP A 43 -2.76 -12.98 -5.19
N GLY A 44 -3.50 -12.48 -4.18
CA GLY A 44 -3.00 -12.14 -2.85
C GLY A 44 -2.41 -10.73 -2.73
N ASN A 45 -2.47 -9.92 -3.80
CA ASN A 45 -2.00 -8.54 -3.79
C ASN A 45 -2.98 -7.66 -3.02
N ASP A 46 -2.47 -6.70 -2.26
CA ASP A 46 -3.33 -5.68 -1.67
C ASP A 46 -3.63 -4.59 -2.69
N VAL A 47 -4.92 -4.42 -3.00
CA VAL A 47 -5.39 -3.52 -4.06
C VAL A 47 -6.33 -2.48 -3.48
N SER A 48 -6.00 -1.21 -3.68
CA SER A 48 -6.88 -0.09 -3.29
C SER A 48 -8.15 -0.07 -4.16
N LEU A 49 -9.30 0.12 -3.51
CA LEU A 49 -10.58 0.27 -4.20
C LEU A 49 -10.74 1.63 -4.90
N GLU A 50 -9.85 2.59 -4.64
CA GLU A 50 -9.75 3.89 -5.34
C GLU A 50 -9.69 3.73 -6.86
N LYS A 51 -9.14 2.61 -7.36
CA LYS A 51 -9.09 2.27 -8.80
C LYS A 51 -10.46 2.25 -9.48
N TYR A 52 -11.55 2.11 -8.71
CA TYR A 52 -12.93 2.05 -9.23
C TYR A 52 -13.64 3.41 -9.16
N ARG A 53 -12.96 4.50 -8.77
CA ARG A 53 -13.55 5.83 -8.76
C ARG A 53 -14.04 6.24 -10.15
N GLY A 54 -15.27 6.73 -10.21
CA GLY A 54 -15.91 7.13 -11.47
C GLY A 54 -16.69 6.02 -12.17
N TYR A 55 -16.67 4.80 -11.64
CA TYR A 55 -17.47 3.68 -12.12
C TYR A 55 -18.63 3.38 -11.16
N VAL A 56 -19.74 2.88 -11.70
CA VAL A 56 -20.81 2.29 -10.88
C VAL A 56 -20.33 0.91 -10.42
N CYS A 57 -20.32 0.68 -9.10
CA CYS A 57 -19.83 -0.56 -8.49
C CYS A 57 -20.97 -1.34 -7.84
N ILE A 58 -20.94 -2.68 -8.00
CA ILE A 58 -21.79 -3.61 -7.25
C ILE A 58 -20.90 -4.41 -6.32
N ILE A 59 -21.16 -4.33 -5.02
CA ILE A 59 -20.50 -5.14 -4.00
C ILE A 59 -21.47 -6.25 -3.61
N THR A 60 -21.02 -7.50 -3.73
CA THR A 60 -21.82 -8.68 -3.40
C THR A 60 -21.06 -9.57 -2.42
N ASN A 61 -21.80 -10.17 -1.49
CA ASN A 61 -21.30 -11.26 -0.69
C ASN A 61 -21.61 -12.57 -1.42
N VAL A 62 -20.58 -13.30 -1.83
CA VAL A 62 -20.71 -14.57 -2.53
C VAL A 62 -20.27 -15.69 -1.58
N ALA A 63 -21.10 -16.72 -1.44
CA ALA A 63 -20.70 -17.96 -0.81
C ALA A 63 -20.17 -18.91 -1.89
N SER A 64 -18.84 -19.09 -1.95
CA SER A 64 -18.20 -20.09 -2.80
C SER A 64 -17.98 -21.40 -2.03
N LYS A 65 -18.00 -22.54 -2.75
CA LYS A 65 -17.82 -23.89 -2.21
C LYS A 65 -16.35 -24.27 -2.10
#